data_AF-A0A523Y372-F1
#
_entry.id   AF-A0A523Y372-F1
#
_cell.length_a   1.000
_cell.length_b   1.000
_cell.length_c   1.000
_cell.angle_alpha   90.00
_cell.angle_beta   90.00
_cell.angle_gamma   90.00
#
_symmetry.space_group_name_H-M   'P 1'
#
loop_
_entity.id
_entity.type
_entity.pdbx_description
1 polymer ?
#
loop_
_entity_poly.entity_id
_entity_poly.type
_entity_poly.pdbx_seq_one_letter_code
_entity_poly.pdbx_strand_id
1 'polypeptide(L)'
;MPKSTDKCFELFFNLPVMMGRVLAVSLLMILAACRPYVSDTVPSQQTDKPISLTATAHPTISPTKLVRSSPTVASSPTPQPVTLVVPARWSGITSEAIDQLSKDNKLWVWQLKISEDPADELAQGKAGVSLVSGDEGIPAGQRPLALVVPFTSDWETISLVEAKQIQMMGSPFVAVMDWADTPATHRALRVDGLHPSDPDYPLLQPWSLVAAPGYEAAATELVPALEARLEDDPLVHLAAVGDVMLDRALGEAIRTGDLTYPFAEITSLLMLADFTVGNMESALGDQGAPVNKGYTFRAPSEAAQTLSMAGFDLLSLANNHALDYGPQALQQGMDL
;
A
#
# COMPACT_ATOMS: atom_id res chain seq x y z
N MET A 1 30.85 -62.98 -17.72
CA MET A 1 31.39 -61.84 -16.94
C MET A 1 31.98 -60.83 -17.91
N PRO A 2 31.97 -59.51 -17.65
CA PRO A 2 31.08 -58.73 -16.76
C PRO A 2 30.20 -57.71 -17.58
N LYS A 3 28.95 -57.42 -17.16
CA LYS A 3 28.45 -56.17 -16.50
C LYS A 3 28.40 -54.92 -17.44
N SER A 4 27.42 -54.00 -17.39
CA SER A 4 26.42 -53.68 -16.35
C SER A 4 25.24 -52.80 -16.87
N THR A 5 24.04 -52.96 -16.27
CA THR A 5 23.05 -51.94 -15.79
C THR A 5 22.77 -50.64 -16.58
N ASP A 6 21.55 -50.08 -16.72
CA ASP A 6 20.16 -50.37 -16.27
C ASP A 6 19.17 -49.57 -17.20
N LYS A 7 17.96 -50.03 -17.59
CA LYS A 7 16.65 -50.01 -16.87
C LYS A 7 16.28 -48.64 -16.24
N CYS A 8 15.07 -48.08 -16.25
CA CYS A 8 13.72 -48.37 -16.83
C CYS A 8 12.87 -47.07 -16.63
N PHE A 9 11.62 -46.85 -17.08
CA PHE A 9 10.57 -47.60 -17.80
C PHE A 9 9.66 -46.55 -18.53
N GLU A 10 8.83 -46.95 -19.51
CA GLU A 10 7.70 -46.13 -20.00
C GLU A 10 6.44 -46.27 -19.13
N LEU A 11 5.55 -45.28 -19.17
CA LEU A 11 4.13 -45.43 -18.80
C LEU A 11 3.24 -44.41 -19.53
N PHE A 12 2.55 -44.86 -20.58
CA PHE A 12 1.36 -44.19 -21.12
C PHE A 12 0.12 -44.61 -20.32
N PHE A 13 -0.81 -43.69 -20.03
CA PHE A 13 -2.25 -43.99 -20.07
C PHE A 13 -3.10 -42.72 -20.26
N ASN A 14 -4.21 -42.86 -20.99
CA ASN A 14 -5.20 -41.81 -21.28
C ASN A 14 -6.07 -41.43 -20.07
N LEU A 15 -6.65 -40.22 -20.09
CA LEU A 15 -8.10 -39.86 -19.99
C LEU A 15 -8.27 -38.36 -19.58
N PRO A 16 -9.44 -37.73 -19.73
CA PRO A 16 -10.17 -37.46 -20.96
C PRO A 16 -10.40 -35.94 -21.19
N VAL A 17 -10.95 -35.56 -22.35
CA VAL A 17 -11.47 -34.19 -22.57
C VAL A 17 -12.76 -33.99 -21.76
N MET A 18 -12.84 -32.95 -20.94
CA MET A 18 -14.11 -32.41 -20.44
C MET A 18 -14.22 -30.91 -20.74
N MET A 19 -15.28 -30.53 -21.45
CA MET A 19 -15.70 -29.14 -21.60
C MET A 19 -16.29 -28.62 -20.29
N GLY A 20 -15.60 -27.66 -19.66
CA GLY A 20 -16.10 -26.87 -18.54
C GLY A 20 -15.89 -25.39 -18.84
N ARG A 21 -16.97 -24.59 -18.78
CA ARG A 21 -16.90 -23.15 -19.00
C ARG A 21 -16.18 -22.48 -17.84
N VAL A 22 -15.02 -21.87 -18.09
CA VAL A 22 -14.51 -20.79 -17.22
C VAL A 22 -15.03 -19.48 -17.80
N LEU A 23 -16.05 -18.92 -17.16
CA LEU A 23 -16.59 -17.60 -17.47
C LEU A 23 -16.84 -16.90 -16.14
N ALA A 24 -15.74 -16.39 -15.57
CA ALA A 24 -15.70 -15.63 -14.33
C ALA A 24 -15.01 -14.29 -14.60
N VAL A 25 -15.67 -13.45 -15.42
CA VAL A 25 -15.35 -12.03 -15.47
C VAL A 25 -16.07 -11.38 -14.29
N SER A 26 -15.33 -11.17 -13.19
CA SER A 26 -15.82 -10.38 -12.06
C SER A 26 -15.88 -8.91 -12.46
N LEU A 27 -16.99 -8.52 -13.06
CA LEU A 27 -17.26 -7.14 -13.47
C LEU A 27 -17.51 -6.27 -12.23
N LEU A 28 -16.48 -5.60 -11.73
CA LEU A 28 -16.61 -4.63 -10.64
C LEU A 28 -17.30 -3.35 -11.14
N MET A 29 -18.62 -3.29 -10.99
CA MET A 29 -19.42 -2.08 -11.22
C MET A 29 -19.15 -1.05 -10.12
N ILE A 30 -18.15 -0.20 -10.30
CA ILE A 30 -17.95 0.98 -9.46
C ILE A 30 -18.98 2.05 -9.87
N LEU A 31 -20.05 2.18 -9.08
CA LEU A 31 -20.98 3.31 -9.17
C LEU A 31 -20.30 4.56 -8.61
N ALA A 32 -19.70 5.36 -9.48
CA ALA A 32 -19.11 6.65 -9.13
C ALA A 32 -20.18 7.64 -8.66
N ALA A 33 -20.35 7.78 -7.34
CA ALA A 33 -21.19 8.79 -6.73
C ALA A 33 -20.46 10.15 -6.73
N CYS A 34 -20.72 10.98 -7.74
CA CYS A 34 -20.19 12.35 -7.79
C CYS A 34 -20.63 13.17 -6.57
N ARG A 35 -19.66 13.72 -5.82
CA ARG A 35 -19.90 14.74 -4.78
C ARG A 35 -19.42 16.10 -5.30
N PRO A 36 -20.23 17.17 -5.30
CA PRO A 36 -19.81 18.45 -5.84
C PRO A 36 -18.81 19.15 -4.93
N TYR A 37 -17.74 19.68 -5.52
CA TYR A 37 -16.75 20.52 -4.87
C TYR A 37 -17.35 21.92 -4.61
N VAL A 38 -17.32 22.38 -3.36
CA VAL A 38 -17.75 23.74 -2.97
C VAL A 38 -16.50 24.57 -2.71
N SER A 39 -16.30 25.65 -3.47
CA SER A 39 -15.17 26.56 -3.28
C SER A 39 -15.52 27.67 -2.30
N ASP A 40 -14.90 27.66 -1.12
CA ASP A 40 -15.04 28.74 -0.14
C ASP A 40 -14.25 29.99 -0.58
N THR A 41 -14.98 31.06 -0.87
CA THR A 41 -14.41 32.38 -1.16
C THR A 41 -14.25 33.20 0.11
N VAL A 42 -13.01 33.55 0.47
CA VAL A 42 -12.69 34.43 1.61
C VAL A 42 -12.98 35.91 1.24
N PRO A 43 -13.76 36.67 2.04
CA PRO A 43 -13.97 38.10 1.81
C PRO A 43 -12.76 38.94 2.26
N SER A 44 -12.39 39.96 1.46
CA SER A 44 -11.30 40.89 1.79
C SER A 44 -11.66 41.84 2.94
N GLN A 45 -10.73 42.04 3.89
CA GLN A 45 -10.88 43.11 4.89
C GLN A 45 -10.71 44.51 4.27
N GLN A 46 -11.62 45.40 4.66
CA GLN A 46 -11.67 46.79 4.23
C GLN A 46 -10.86 47.66 5.20
N THR A 47 -10.08 48.60 4.67
CA THR A 47 -9.23 49.51 5.45
C THR A 47 -10.01 50.72 5.94
N ASP A 48 -9.74 51.20 7.16
CA ASP A 48 -10.24 52.51 7.60
C ASP A 48 -9.25 53.29 8.49
N LYS A 49 -9.43 54.61 8.53
CA LYS A 49 -8.43 55.61 8.98
C LYS A 49 -8.41 55.86 10.51
N PRO A 50 -7.31 56.44 11.05
CA PRO A 50 -7.15 56.69 12.48
C PRO A 50 -7.89 57.94 12.97
N ILE A 51 -8.42 57.88 14.19
CA ILE A 51 -8.99 59.03 14.91
C ILE A 51 -7.94 59.59 15.88
N SER A 52 -7.77 60.91 15.85
CA SER A 52 -6.91 61.67 16.77
C SER A 52 -7.69 62.13 17.99
N LEU A 53 -7.12 61.99 19.20
CA LEU A 53 -7.57 62.72 20.39
C LEU A 53 -6.39 63.25 21.21
N THR A 54 -6.58 64.45 21.74
CA THR A 54 -5.58 65.34 22.34
C THR A 54 -5.32 65.08 23.82
N ALA A 55 -4.17 65.54 24.30
CA ALA A 55 -3.72 65.38 25.69
C ALA A 55 -4.39 66.36 26.68
N THR A 56 -4.55 65.91 27.93
CA THR A 56 -4.76 66.74 29.12
C THR A 56 -3.87 66.25 30.27
N ALA A 57 -3.53 67.17 31.19
CA ALA A 57 -2.29 67.10 31.98
C ALA A 57 -2.31 66.27 33.28
N HIS A 58 -1.11 65.97 33.76
CA HIS A 58 -0.80 65.30 35.03
C HIS A 58 -1.19 66.08 36.29
N PRO A 59 -1.31 65.37 37.43
CA PRO A 59 -0.63 65.73 38.66
C PRO A 59 0.52 64.76 39.01
N THR A 60 1.59 65.30 39.57
CA THR A 60 2.83 64.58 39.91
C THR A 60 2.72 63.82 41.24
N ILE A 61 3.11 62.54 41.26
CA ILE A 61 3.40 61.78 42.48
C ILE A 61 4.78 61.13 42.35
N SER A 62 5.65 61.35 43.33
CA SER A 62 7.03 60.82 43.38
C SER A 62 7.07 59.30 43.52
N PRO A 63 8.14 58.62 43.06
CA PRO A 63 8.13 57.18 42.83
C PRO A 63 8.19 56.36 44.12
N THR A 64 7.14 55.57 44.38
CA THR A 64 7.22 54.44 45.30
C THR A 64 7.97 53.29 44.62
N LYS A 65 9.00 52.77 45.29
CA LYS A 65 9.93 51.76 44.77
C LYS A 65 9.26 50.37 44.68
N LEU A 66 8.47 50.15 43.63
CA LEU A 66 7.94 48.84 43.26
C LEU A 66 9.09 47.87 42.97
N VAL A 67 9.29 46.92 43.89
CA VAL A 67 10.17 45.77 43.66
C VAL A 67 9.54 44.94 42.56
N ARG A 68 10.06 45.08 41.34
CA ARG A 68 9.69 44.23 40.21
C ARG A 68 10.24 42.83 40.52
N SER A 69 9.37 41.90 40.89
CA SER A 69 9.73 40.49 40.89
C SER A 69 10.21 40.14 39.49
N SER A 70 11.46 39.67 39.39
CA SER A 70 11.95 39.09 38.14
C SER A 70 11.01 37.98 37.73
N PRO A 71 10.64 37.85 36.43
CA PRO A 71 10.00 36.62 35.99
C PRO A 71 10.97 35.48 36.29
N THR A 72 10.52 34.51 37.08
CA THR A 72 11.26 33.26 37.25
C THR A 72 11.39 32.66 35.86
N VAL A 73 12.60 32.65 35.31
CA VAL A 73 12.89 31.91 34.09
C VAL A 73 12.63 30.46 34.44
N ALA A 74 11.51 29.92 33.96
CA ALA A 74 11.24 28.49 34.05
C ALA A 74 12.40 27.80 33.33
N SER A 75 13.22 27.07 34.09
CA SER A 75 14.25 26.23 33.51
C SER A 75 13.58 25.26 32.55
N SER A 76 13.96 25.29 31.27
CA SER A 76 13.51 24.28 30.31
C SER A 76 13.71 22.90 30.92
N PRO A 77 12.68 22.03 30.93
CA PRO A 77 12.80 20.73 31.58
C PRO A 77 13.96 19.95 30.95
N THR A 78 14.79 19.34 31.80
CA THR A 78 15.88 18.48 31.34
C THR A 78 15.27 17.30 30.56
N PRO A 79 15.69 17.04 29.31
CA PRO A 79 15.17 15.93 28.53
C PRO A 79 15.34 14.59 29.27
N GLN A 80 14.28 13.80 29.38
CA GLN A 80 14.30 12.50 30.08
C GLN A 80 14.46 11.35 29.07
N PRO A 81 15.37 10.38 29.30
CA PRO A 81 15.49 9.23 28.43
C PRO A 81 14.28 8.31 28.57
N VAL A 82 13.75 7.81 27.45
CA VAL A 82 12.66 6.83 27.42
C VAL A 82 12.97 5.74 26.40
N THR A 83 13.02 4.50 26.87
CA THR A 83 13.13 3.33 25.98
C THR A 83 11.73 2.92 25.56
N LEU A 84 11.45 2.99 24.27
CA LEU A 84 10.24 2.46 23.65
C LEU A 84 10.55 1.10 23.04
N VAL A 85 9.80 0.07 23.43
CA VAL A 85 9.89 -1.27 22.81
C VAL A 85 8.71 -1.50 21.89
N VAL A 86 8.99 -1.94 20.66
CA VAL A 86 7.96 -2.27 19.65
C VAL A 86 8.25 -3.61 18.95
N PRO A 87 7.24 -4.26 18.35
CA PRO A 87 7.45 -5.36 17.42
C PRO A 87 8.25 -4.91 16.18
N ALA A 88 9.01 -5.81 15.56
CA ALA A 88 9.87 -5.47 14.41
C ALA A 88 9.13 -4.71 13.29
N ARG A 89 7.91 -5.12 12.94
CA ARG A 89 7.06 -4.48 11.91
C ARG A 89 6.73 -3.01 12.20
N TRP A 90 6.64 -2.63 13.47
CA TRP A 90 6.36 -1.25 13.88
C TRP A 90 7.59 -0.33 13.87
N SER A 91 8.80 -0.87 13.71
CA SER A 91 10.03 -0.10 13.88
C SER A 91 10.16 1.08 12.90
N GLY A 92 9.71 0.94 11.64
CA GLY A 92 9.72 2.02 10.65
C GLY A 92 8.82 3.19 11.05
N ILE A 93 7.50 2.95 11.08
CA ILE A 93 6.47 3.92 11.52
C ILE A 93 6.86 4.58 12.85
N THR A 94 7.31 3.78 13.83
CA THR A 94 7.68 4.29 15.15
C THR A 94 8.94 5.17 15.11
N SER A 95 9.94 4.83 14.30
CA SER A 95 11.14 5.66 14.13
C SER A 95 10.78 7.00 13.51
N GLU A 96 9.90 7.03 12.51
CA GLU A 96 9.44 8.27 11.87
C GLU A 96 8.61 9.13 12.82
N ALA A 97 7.72 8.52 13.61
CA ALA A 97 6.96 9.20 14.65
C ALA A 97 7.88 9.83 15.73
N ILE A 98 8.88 9.08 16.20
CA ILE A 98 9.92 9.58 17.12
C ILE A 98 10.72 10.73 16.50
N ASP A 99 11.13 10.60 15.24
CA ASP A 99 11.92 11.61 14.53
C ASP A 99 11.13 12.89 14.27
N GLN A 100 9.81 12.82 14.14
CA GLN A 100 8.93 13.98 14.09
C GLN A 100 8.78 14.62 15.46
N LEU A 101 8.38 13.84 16.48
CA LEU A 101 8.21 14.33 17.85
C LEU A 101 9.47 14.97 18.43
N SER A 102 10.65 14.40 18.16
CA SER A 102 11.94 14.92 18.64
C SER A 102 12.34 16.28 18.01
N LYS A 103 11.68 16.70 16.92
CA LYS A 103 11.83 18.05 16.34
C LYS A 103 10.90 19.04 17.03
N ASP A 104 9.66 18.63 17.29
CA ASP A 104 8.58 19.48 17.80
C ASP A 104 8.64 19.64 19.33
N ASN A 105 9.03 18.60 20.06
CA ASN A 105 9.24 18.59 21.50
C ASN A 105 10.61 17.99 21.88
N LYS A 106 11.19 18.49 22.97
CA LYS A 106 12.50 18.04 23.50
C LYS A 106 12.41 17.55 24.94
N LEU A 107 11.20 17.25 25.43
CA LEU A 107 10.98 16.71 26.77
C LEU A 107 11.55 15.29 26.94
N TRP A 108 11.59 14.51 25.86
CA TRP A 108 12.00 13.11 25.86
C TRP A 108 13.22 12.87 24.96
N VAL A 109 14.07 11.93 25.36
CA VAL A 109 15.15 11.37 24.54
C VAL A 109 14.80 9.92 24.25
N TRP A 110 14.14 9.70 23.12
CA TRP A 110 13.64 8.40 22.71
C TRP A 110 14.76 7.43 22.34
N GLN A 111 14.63 6.17 22.78
CA GLN A 111 15.45 5.05 22.34
C GLN A 111 14.52 3.94 21.85
N LEU A 112 14.56 3.65 20.55
CA LEU A 112 13.76 2.58 19.96
C LEU A 112 14.48 1.24 20.16
N LYS A 113 13.76 0.26 20.71
CA LYS A 113 14.19 -1.14 20.80
C LYS A 113 13.15 -2.03 20.11
N ILE A 114 13.64 -3.01 19.36
CA ILE A 114 12.81 -4.05 18.75
C ILE A 114 12.78 -5.28 19.66
N SER A 115 11.60 -5.88 19.84
CA SER A 115 11.41 -7.16 20.55
C SER A 115 10.34 -8.01 19.85
N GLU A 116 10.45 -9.34 19.98
CA GLU A 116 9.35 -10.26 19.64
C GLU A 116 8.25 -10.25 20.72
N ASP A 117 8.62 -9.95 21.97
CA ASP A 117 7.70 -9.72 23.08
C ASP A 117 7.98 -8.34 23.72
N PRO A 118 7.27 -7.28 23.29
CA PRO A 118 7.37 -5.96 23.92
C PRO A 118 6.78 -5.90 25.33
N ALA A 119 5.83 -6.77 25.68
CA ALA A 119 5.13 -6.75 26.96
C ALA A 119 6.03 -7.28 28.09
N ASP A 120 6.71 -8.41 27.85
CA ASP A 120 7.71 -8.98 28.76
C ASP A 120 8.88 -8.03 29.01
N GLU A 121 9.34 -7.34 27.96
CA GLU A 121 10.40 -6.32 28.05
C GLU A 121 10.01 -5.14 28.96
N LEU A 122 8.75 -4.70 28.93
CA LEU A 122 8.22 -3.71 29.88
C LEU A 122 8.09 -4.28 31.30
N ALA A 123 7.55 -5.50 31.44
CA ALA A 123 7.36 -6.16 32.72
C ALA A 123 8.70 -6.41 33.46
N GLN A 124 9.78 -6.63 32.72
CA GLN A 124 11.14 -6.76 33.24
C GLN A 124 11.84 -5.41 33.52
N GLY A 125 11.15 -4.27 33.33
CA GLY A 125 11.67 -2.93 33.59
C GLY A 125 12.76 -2.48 32.61
N LYS A 126 12.85 -3.09 31.43
CA LYS A 126 13.82 -2.74 30.38
C LYS A 126 13.30 -1.66 29.42
N ALA A 127 12.03 -1.29 29.55
CA ALA A 127 11.34 -0.27 28.76
C ALA A 127 10.68 0.77 29.68
N GLY A 128 10.51 2.00 29.17
CA GLY A 128 9.62 3.01 29.76
C GLY A 128 8.24 2.99 29.12
N VAL A 129 8.16 2.68 27.83
CA VAL A 129 6.91 2.52 27.06
C VAL A 129 7.03 1.26 26.19
N SER A 130 5.92 0.58 25.95
CA SER A 130 5.84 -0.57 25.07
C SER A 130 4.58 -0.52 24.21
N LEU A 131 4.70 -0.89 22.93
CA LEU A 131 3.58 -1.03 22.02
C LEU A 131 3.13 -2.50 21.96
N VAL A 132 1.89 -2.75 22.35
CA VAL A 132 1.30 -4.09 22.44
C VAL A 132 0.02 -4.19 21.63
N SER A 133 -0.28 -5.39 21.14
CA SER A 133 -1.56 -5.69 20.49
C SER A 133 -2.66 -5.89 21.53
N GLY A 134 -3.77 -5.20 21.39
CA GLY A 134 -4.91 -5.23 22.31
C GLY A 134 -5.33 -3.83 22.77
N ASP A 135 -6.33 -3.81 23.65
CA ASP A 135 -6.89 -2.60 24.26
C ASP A 135 -6.24 -2.26 25.63
N GLU A 136 -5.16 -2.96 26.00
CA GLU A 136 -4.44 -2.70 27.25
C GLU A 136 -3.49 -1.50 27.08
N GLY A 137 -3.87 -0.34 27.62
CA GLY A 137 -3.04 0.86 27.67
C GLY A 137 -3.73 2.08 27.07
N ILE A 138 -2.94 2.97 26.48
CA ILE A 138 -3.43 4.12 25.72
C ILE A 138 -3.60 3.66 24.26
N PRO A 139 -4.80 3.73 23.65
CA PRO A 139 -4.99 3.34 22.26
C PRO A 139 -4.05 4.10 21.33
N ALA A 140 -3.44 3.39 20.39
CA ALA A 140 -2.48 3.93 19.42
C ALA A 140 -2.91 3.71 17.96
N GLY A 141 -4.03 3.00 17.73
CA GLY A 141 -4.62 2.75 16.43
C GLY A 141 -5.07 1.29 16.25
N GLN A 142 -5.44 0.93 15.02
CA GLN A 142 -5.83 -0.42 14.65
C GLN A 142 -5.19 -0.81 13.31
N ARG A 143 -4.90 -2.10 13.09
CA ARG A 143 -4.39 -2.63 11.82
C ARG A 143 -5.21 -3.84 11.37
N PRO A 144 -5.48 -4.03 10.07
CA PRO A 144 -6.32 -5.13 9.60
C PRO A 144 -5.63 -6.50 9.75
N LEU A 145 -6.38 -7.50 10.23
CA LEU A 145 -5.93 -8.89 10.31
C LEU A 145 -6.35 -9.66 9.06
N ALA A 146 -5.39 -10.18 8.31
CA ALA A 146 -5.66 -11.06 7.19
C ALA A 146 -5.75 -12.52 7.64
N LEU A 147 -6.77 -13.21 7.11
CA LEU A 147 -6.82 -14.67 7.09
C LEU A 147 -6.18 -15.14 5.80
N VAL A 148 -4.96 -15.69 5.89
CA VAL A 148 -4.14 -15.96 4.71
C VAL A 148 -4.05 -17.45 4.39
N VAL A 149 -4.04 -17.76 3.09
CA VAL A 149 -3.84 -19.09 2.53
C VAL A 149 -2.79 -19.05 1.41
N PRO A 150 -2.06 -20.14 1.15
CA PRO A 150 -1.15 -20.21 0.00
C PRO A 150 -1.89 -19.96 -1.32
N PHE A 151 -1.22 -19.39 -2.33
CA PHE A 151 -1.82 -19.19 -3.67
C PHE A 151 -2.32 -20.49 -4.34
N THR A 152 -1.79 -21.64 -3.93
CA THR A 152 -2.20 -22.99 -4.38
C THR A 152 -3.50 -23.49 -3.73
N SER A 153 -4.11 -22.72 -2.81
CA SER A 153 -5.44 -23.01 -2.29
C SER A 153 -6.51 -22.59 -3.32
N ASP A 154 -7.69 -23.20 -3.23
CA ASP A 154 -8.90 -22.78 -3.97
C ASP A 154 -9.80 -21.84 -3.14
N TRP A 155 -9.42 -21.51 -1.90
CA TRP A 155 -10.22 -20.66 -1.02
C TRP A 155 -10.03 -19.18 -1.34
N GLU A 156 -11.11 -18.45 -1.62
CA GLU A 156 -11.10 -17.02 -1.93
C GLU A 156 -11.83 -16.17 -0.90
N THR A 157 -12.84 -16.74 -0.24
CA THR A 157 -13.74 -16.05 0.68
C THR A 157 -13.96 -16.87 1.96
N ILE A 158 -14.40 -16.20 3.02
CA ILE A 158 -14.79 -16.80 4.31
C ILE A 158 -15.85 -15.92 4.99
N SER A 159 -16.75 -16.49 5.80
CA SER A 159 -17.69 -15.67 6.55
C SER A 159 -17.03 -14.98 7.75
N LEU A 160 -17.53 -13.83 8.21
CA LEU A 160 -17.02 -13.17 9.42
C LEU A 160 -17.13 -14.06 10.67
N VAL A 161 -18.13 -14.94 10.73
CA VAL A 161 -18.34 -15.88 11.85
C VAL A 161 -17.22 -16.92 11.88
N GLU A 162 -16.94 -17.57 10.76
CA GLU A 162 -15.85 -18.55 10.64
C GLU A 162 -14.48 -17.88 10.83
N ALA A 163 -14.30 -16.67 10.29
CA ALA A 163 -13.05 -15.93 10.42
C ALA A 163 -12.73 -15.59 11.88
N LYS A 164 -13.73 -15.13 12.65
CA LYS A 164 -13.59 -14.94 14.11
C LYS A 164 -13.35 -16.25 14.85
N GLN A 165 -13.98 -17.35 14.43
CA GLN A 165 -13.72 -18.66 15.02
C GLN A 165 -12.26 -19.12 14.78
N ILE A 166 -11.72 -18.92 13.57
CA ILE A 166 -10.31 -19.20 13.25
C ILE A 166 -9.37 -18.29 14.05
N GLN A 167 -9.70 -17.00 14.21
CA GLN A 167 -8.93 -16.07 15.06
C GLN A 167 -8.87 -16.55 16.53
N MET A 168 -9.97 -17.06 17.08
CA MET A 168 -10.04 -17.50 18.48
C MET A 168 -9.47 -18.90 18.73
N MET A 169 -9.62 -19.84 17.79
CA MET A 169 -9.27 -21.25 17.98
C MET A 169 -8.03 -21.72 17.19
N GLY A 170 -7.55 -20.89 16.26
CA GLY A 170 -6.57 -21.27 15.24
C GLY A 170 -7.14 -22.13 14.11
N SER A 171 -6.33 -22.37 13.09
CA SER A 171 -6.62 -23.29 11.99
C SER A 171 -5.32 -23.91 11.46
N PRO A 172 -5.29 -25.19 11.06
CA PRO A 172 -4.14 -25.80 10.42
C PRO A 172 -3.97 -25.41 8.94
N PHE A 173 -4.95 -24.72 8.34
CA PHE A 173 -4.98 -24.38 6.91
C PHE A 173 -5.00 -22.88 6.61
N VAL A 174 -5.39 -22.06 7.60
CA VAL A 174 -5.54 -20.61 7.47
C VAL A 174 -4.75 -19.96 8.59
N ALA A 175 -3.73 -19.20 8.25
CA ALA A 175 -3.00 -18.40 9.24
C ALA A 175 -3.70 -17.06 9.45
N VAL A 176 -3.65 -16.54 10.67
CA VAL A 176 -4.14 -15.19 11.01
C VAL A 176 -2.93 -14.33 11.35
N MET A 177 -2.79 -13.19 10.68
CA MET A 177 -1.67 -12.26 10.85
C MET A 177 -2.08 -10.83 10.52
N ASP A 178 -1.23 -9.85 10.80
CA ASP A 178 -1.38 -8.50 10.27
C ASP A 178 -1.30 -8.56 8.74
N TRP A 179 -2.18 -7.83 8.05
CA TRP A 179 -2.22 -7.83 6.59
C TRP A 179 -0.85 -7.54 5.96
N ALA A 180 -0.08 -6.61 6.53
CA ALA A 180 1.23 -6.22 6.00
C ALA A 180 2.30 -7.33 6.11
N ASP A 181 2.09 -8.35 6.96
CA ASP A 181 3.00 -9.49 7.10
C ASP A 181 2.67 -10.65 6.14
N THR A 182 1.66 -10.50 5.26
CA THR A 182 1.24 -11.55 4.32
C THR A 182 2.40 -11.94 3.40
N PRO A 183 2.88 -13.21 3.43
CA PRO A 183 3.98 -13.63 2.56
C PRO A 183 3.59 -13.57 1.09
N ALA A 184 4.54 -13.23 0.21
CA ALA A 184 4.32 -13.18 -1.25
C ALA A 184 3.90 -14.52 -1.91
N THR A 185 3.87 -15.62 -1.15
CA THR A 185 3.36 -16.94 -1.56
C THR A 185 1.90 -17.20 -1.13
N HIS A 186 1.29 -16.23 -0.45
CA HIS A 186 -0.05 -16.31 0.14
C HIS A 186 -0.94 -15.14 -0.32
N ARG A 187 -2.25 -15.33 -0.17
CA ARG A 187 -3.28 -14.30 -0.36
C ARG A 187 -4.18 -14.23 0.86
N ALA A 188 -4.75 -13.05 1.12
CA ALA A 188 -5.84 -12.91 2.08
C ALA A 188 -7.15 -13.46 1.51
N LEU A 189 -7.93 -14.14 2.34
CA LEU A 189 -9.33 -14.45 2.09
C LEU A 189 -10.18 -13.19 2.27
N ARG A 190 -11.17 -13.01 1.39
CA ARG A 190 -12.17 -11.96 1.55
C ARG A 190 -13.19 -12.34 2.63
N VAL A 191 -13.32 -11.51 3.66
CA VAL A 191 -14.24 -11.74 4.78
C VAL A 191 -15.59 -11.10 4.47
N ASP A 192 -16.62 -11.92 4.29
CA ASP A 192 -17.93 -11.49 3.76
C ASP A 192 -17.82 -10.64 2.46
N GLY A 193 -16.80 -10.92 1.64
CA GLY A 193 -16.50 -10.20 0.39
C GLY A 193 -15.48 -9.06 0.52
N LEU A 194 -15.20 -8.57 1.72
CA LEU A 194 -14.29 -7.47 1.99
C LEU A 194 -12.83 -7.93 2.07
N HIS A 195 -11.93 -7.17 1.46
CA HIS A 195 -10.47 -7.34 1.53
C HIS A 195 -9.89 -6.57 2.73
N PRO A 196 -8.74 -6.99 3.32
CA PRO A 196 -8.11 -6.26 4.43
C PRO A 196 -7.80 -4.78 4.21
N SER A 197 -7.76 -4.31 2.95
CA SER A 197 -7.58 -2.90 2.59
C SER A 197 -8.88 -2.12 2.36
N ASP A 198 -10.05 -2.76 2.45
CA ASP A 198 -11.33 -2.10 2.23
C ASP A 198 -11.71 -1.28 3.48
N PRO A 199 -12.23 -0.04 3.38
CA PRO A 199 -12.46 0.84 4.53
C PRO A 199 -13.36 0.28 5.63
N ASP A 200 -14.32 -0.58 5.27
CA ASP A 200 -15.28 -1.20 6.18
C ASP A 200 -14.84 -2.61 6.65
N TYR A 201 -13.57 -2.98 6.50
CA TYR A 201 -13.08 -4.33 6.81
C TYR A 201 -13.27 -4.71 8.30
N PRO A 202 -13.94 -5.84 8.61
CA PRO A 202 -14.48 -6.08 9.95
C PRO A 202 -13.50 -6.74 10.95
N LEU A 203 -12.26 -7.07 10.55
CA LEU A 203 -11.27 -7.72 11.40
C LEU A 203 -10.06 -6.82 11.61
N LEU A 204 -10.15 -5.99 12.63
CA LEU A 204 -9.11 -5.05 13.03
C LEU A 204 -8.47 -5.51 14.34
N GLN A 205 -7.14 -5.53 14.38
CA GLN A 205 -6.34 -5.70 15.59
C GLN A 205 -6.11 -4.33 16.23
N PRO A 206 -6.66 -4.04 17.42
CA PRO A 206 -6.29 -2.85 18.17
C PRO A 206 -4.85 -2.93 18.67
N TRP A 207 -4.25 -1.77 18.86
CA TRP A 207 -2.91 -1.58 19.40
C TRP A 207 -2.91 -0.47 20.43
N SER A 208 -2.13 -0.66 21.50
CA SER A 208 -2.05 0.25 22.62
C SER A 208 -0.63 0.43 23.11
N LEU A 209 -0.31 1.64 23.59
CA LEU A 209 0.92 1.93 24.32
C LEU A 209 0.69 1.70 25.81
N VAL A 210 1.47 0.79 26.40
CA VAL A 210 1.56 0.60 27.86
C VAL A 210 2.79 1.35 28.35
N ALA A 211 2.60 2.23 29.34
CA ALA A 211 3.68 2.96 29.99
C ALA A 211 4.02 2.34 31.35
N ALA A 212 5.31 2.30 31.68
CA ALA A 212 5.75 2.12 33.06
C ALA A 212 5.49 3.41 33.88
N PRO A 213 5.34 3.32 35.21
CA PRO A 213 5.07 4.48 36.05
C PRO A 213 6.08 5.62 35.86
N GLY A 214 5.59 6.82 35.50
CA GLY A 214 6.41 8.00 35.19
C GLY A 214 6.60 8.28 33.70
N TYR A 215 6.21 7.36 32.81
CA TYR A 215 6.32 7.52 31.34
C TYR A 215 4.95 7.70 30.64
N GLU A 216 3.86 7.83 31.40
CA GLU A 216 2.49 7.96 30.85
C GLU A 216 2.36 9.19 29.94
N ALA A 217 3.04 10.28 30.28
CA ALA A 217 3.10 11.48 29.46
C ALA A 217 3.86 11.25 28.13
N ALA A 218 4.93 10.46 28.13
CA ALA A 218 5.66 10.09 26.92
C ALA A 218 4.78 9.25 25.98
N ALA A 219 4.09 8.24 26.53
CA ALA A 219 3.16 7.41 25.76
C ALA A 219 2.00 8.23 25.19
N THR A 220 1.40 9.13 25.99
CA THR A 220 0.30 10.01 25.54
C THR A 220 0.75 10.93 24.41
N GLU A 221 1.98 11.45 24.48
CA GLU A 221 2.57 12.32 23.45
C GLU A 221 2.87 11.58 22.14
N LEU A 222 3.18 10.27 22.23
CA LEU A 222 3.50 9.45 21.07
C LEU A 222 2.26 9.04 20.24
N VAL A 223 1.10 8.87 20.87
CA VAL A 223 -0.14 8.38 20.20
C VAL A 223 -0.47 9.15 18.92
N PRO A 224 -0.60 10.49 18.90
CA PRO A 224 -1.04 11.20 17.68
C PRO A 224 -0.04 11.08 16.51
N ALA A 225 1.24 10.87 16.81
CA ALA A 225 2.28 10.68 15.79
C ALA A 225 2.29 9.26 15.22
N LEU A 226 1.82 8.26 15.98
CA LEU A 226 1.57 6.90 15.48
C LEU A 226 0.26 6.82 14.70
N GLU A 227 -0.83 7.38 15.23
CA GLU A 227 -2.15 7.40 14.56
C GLU A 227 -2.05 8.02 13.17
N ALA A 228 -1.41 9.19 13.05
CA ALA A 228 -1.19 9.89 11.78
C ALA A 228 -0.30 9.13 10.78
N ARG A 229 0.33 8.02 11.17
CA ARG A 229 1.14 7.14 10.30
C ARG A 229 0.48 5.79 10.03
N LEU A 230 -0.60 5.45 10.74
CA LEU A 230 -1.40 4.25 10.49
C LEU A 230 -2.50 4.48 9.45
N GLU A 231 -2.91 5.72 9.26
CA GLU A 231 -3.77 6.13 8.14
C GLU A 231 -3.02 6.13 6.78
N ASP A 232 -1.68 6.01 6.80
CA ASP A 232 -0.76 6.22 5.67
C ASP A 232 -0.21 4.92 5.03
N ASP A 233 -0.77 3.72 5.29
CA ASP A 233 -0.34 2.47 4.60
C ASP A 233 -0.59 2.62 3.07
N PRO A 234 0.44 2.73 2.20
CA PRO A 234 0.26 3.22 0.84
C PRO A 234 -0.33 2.13 -0.07
N LEU A 235 -1.57 2.34 -0.52
CA LEU A 235 -2.24 1.47 -1.48
C LEU A 235 -1.73 1.74 -2.91
N VAL A 236 -1.24 0.70 -3.59
CA VAL A 236 -0.85 0.74 -5.00
C VAL A 236 -1.81 -0.13 -5.81
N HIS A 237 -2.50 0.47 -6.78
CA HIS A 237 -3.40 -0.21 -7.69
C HIS A 237 -2.63 -0.72 -8.91
N LEU A 238 -2.70 -2.03 -9.16
CA LEU A 238 -2.11 -2.68 -10.32
C LEU A 238 -3.21 -3.20 -11.26
N ALA A 239 -3.30 -2.65 -12.47
CA ALA A 239 -4.08 -3.25 -13.54
C ALA A 239 -3.20 -4.26 -14.29
N ALA A 240 -3.39 -5.56 -14.05
CA ALA A 240 -2.69 -6.62 -14.77
C ALA A 240 -3.60 -7.28 -15.79
N VAL A 241 -3.28 -7.16 -17.08
CA VAL A 241 -3.99 -7.85 -18.17
C VAL A 241 -3.19 -9.02 -18.72
N GLY A 242 -3.88 -9.94 -19.41
CA GLY A 242 -3.27 -11.07 -20.08
C GLY A 242 -2.61 -10.72 -21.41
N ASP A 243 -2.77 -11.59 -22.39
CA ASP A 243 -2.18 -11.47 -23.72
C ASP A 243 -2.78 -10.31 -24.52
N VAL A 244 -1.90 -9.44 -25.02
CA VAL A 244 -2.18 -8.26 -25.83
C VAL A 244 -1.63 -8.50 -27.24
N MET A 245 -2.52 -8.87 -28.16
CA MET A 245 -2.19 -9.20 -29.55
C MET A 245 -2.75 -8.12 -30.48
N LEU A 246 -1.88 -7.21 -30.95
CA LEU A 246 -2.26 -6.03 -31.74
C LEU A 246 -1.98 -6.20 -33.25
N ASP A 247 -2.16 -7.42 -33.76
CA ASP A 247 -2.10 -7.75 -35.19
C ASP A 247 -3.52 -7.96 -35.77
N ARG A 248 -3.62 -8.47 -37.00
CA ARG A 248 -4.88 -8.76 -37.72
C ARG A 248 -5.75 -7.50 -37.81
N ALA A 249 -7.01 -7.58 -37.40
CA ALA A 249 -7.95 -6.47 -37.48
C ALA A 249 -7.57 -5.28 -36.58
N LEU A 250 -6.95 -5.52 -35.42
CA LEU A 250 -6.47 -4.45 -34.54
C LEU A 250 -5.24 -3.77 -35.14
N GLY A 251 -4.28 -4.58 -35.60
CA GLY A 251 -3.11 -4.06 -36.32
C GLY A 251 -3.47 -3.26 -37.58
N GLU A 252 -4.52 -3.66 -38.29
CA GLU A 252 -5.01 -2.90 -39.45
C GLU A 252 -5.69 -1.60 -39.05
N ALA A 253 -6.53 -1.58 -38.01
CA ALA A 253 -7.12 -0.34 -37.49
C ALA A 253 -6.03 0.68 -37.11
N ILE A 254 -5.00 0.22 -36.40
CA ILE A 254 -3.83 1.01 -36.01
C ILE A 254 -3.10 1.55 -37.26
N ARG A 255 -2.80 0.71 -38.27
CA ARG A 255 -2.16 1.14 -39.54
C ARG A 255 -3.00 2.16 -40.32
N THR A 256 -4.33 2.08 -40.24
CA THR A 256 -5.23 3.07 -40.85
C THR A 256 -5.38 4.36 -40.04
N GLY A 257 -4.74 4.46 -38.87
CA GLY A 257 -4.65 5.66 -38.05
C GLY A 257 -5.58 5.70 -36.82
N ASP A 258 -6.38 4.66 -36.57
CA ASP A 258 -7.20 4.57 -35.37
C ASP A 258 -6.43 3.91 -34.22
N LEU A 259 -5.55 4.71 -33.60
CA LEU A 259 -4.70 4.31 -32.47
C LEU A 259 -5.48 4.13 -31.16
N THR A 260 -6.76 4.53 -31.12
CA THR A 260 -7.61 4.44 -29.92
C THR A 260 -8.50 3.21 -29.91
N TYR A 261 -8.93 2.75 -31.09
CA TYR A 261 -9.88 1.65 -31.25
C TYR A 261 -9.58 0.37 -30.44
N PRO A 262 -8.32 -0.13 -30.33
CA PRO A 262 -8.04 -1.38 -29.61
C PRO A 262 -8.39 -1.36 -28.11
N PHE A 263 -8.42 -0.17 -27.49
CA PHE A 263 -8.61 -0.03 -26.04
C PHE A 263 -9.77 0.92 -25.65
N ALA A 264 -10.47 1.51 -26.63
CA ALA A 264 -11.44 2.60 -26.42
C ALA A 264 -12.47 2.37 -25.27
N GLU A 265 -12.95 1.13 -25.10
CA GLU A 265 -13.93 0.76 -24.07
C GLU A 265 -13.32 0.47 -22.69
N ILE A 266 -11.98 0.37 -22.57
CA ILE A 266 -11.28 -0.01 -21.32
C ILE A 266 -10.15 0.94 -20.89
N THR A 267 -9.71 1.89 -21.72
CA THR A 267 -8.67 2.87 -21.34
C THR A 267 -8.97 3.58 -20.02
N SER A 268 -10.23 3.94 -19.77
CA SER A 268 -10.65 4.58 -18.52
C SER A 268 -10.53 3.67 -17.28
N LEU A 269 -10.53 2.35 -17.45
CA LEU A 269 -10.29 1.39 -16.36
C LEU A 269 -8.79 1.17 -16.13
N LEU A 270 -7.99 1.10 -17.20
CA LEU A 270 -6.54 0.97 -17.11
C LEU A 270 -5.91 2.20 -16.44
N MET A 271 -6.30 3.40 -16.86
CA MET A 271 -5.80 4.67 -16.31
C MET A 271 -6.27 4.99 -14.87
N LEU A 272 -7.06 4.13 -14.22
CA LEU A 272 -7.36 4.23 -12.79
C LEU A 272 -6.30 3.55 -11.91
N ALA A 273 -5.43 2.72 -12.48
CA ALA A 273 -4.35 2.07 -11.75
C ALA A 273 -3.13 2.99 -11.63
N ASP A 274 -2.37 2.82 -10.55
CA ASP A 274 -1.05 3.46 -10.38
C ASP A 274 0.00 2.84 -11.32
N PHE A 275 -0.21 1.57 -11.71
CA PHE A 275 0.53 0.89 -12.78
C PHE A 275 -0.39 -0.02 -13.60
N THR A 276 -0.31 0.04 -14.93
CA THR A 276 -0.89 -0.94 -15.85
C THR A 276 0.19 -1.81 -16.48
N VAL A 277 0.03 -3.13 -16.37
CA VAL A 277 0.94 -4.13 -16.92
C VAL A 277 0.22 -5.15 -17.81
N GLY A 278 0.88 -5.61 -18.87
CA GLY A 278 0.32 -6.63 -19.78
C GLY A 278 1.37 -7.58 -20.34
N ASN A 279 0.93 -8.61 -21.07
CA ASN A 279 1.81 -9.55 -21.77
C ASN A 279 1.70 -9.33 -23.29
N MET A 280 2.79 -8.97 -23.96
CA MET A 280 2.75 -8.66 -25.40
C MET A 280 2.79 -9.96 -26.22
N GLU A 281 1.67 -10.32 -26.84
CA GLU A 281 1.48 -11.55 -27.63
C GLU A 281 1.69 -11.32 -29.14
N SER A 282 2.51 -10.34 -29.50
CA SER A 282 2.88 -10.08 -30.90
C SER A 282 4.25 -9.41 -30.99
N ALA A 283 5.01 -9.68 -32.06
CA ALA A 283 6.21 -8.91 -32.34
C ALA A 283 5.81 -7.46 -32.68
N LEU A 284 6.53 -6.48 -32.17
CA LEU A 284 6.22 -5.07 -32.32
C LEU A 284 7.16 -4.42 -33.34
N GLY A 285 6.60 -3.82 -34.39
CA GLY A 285 7.34 -3.09 -35.42
C GLY A 285 7.53 -3.82 -36.75
N ASP A 286 8.40 -3.28 -37.60
CA ASP A 286 8.56 -3.62 -39.01
C ASP A 286 9.89 -4.32 -39.40
N GLN A 287 10.81 -4.54 -38.46
CA GLN A 287 12.08 -5.24 -38.66
C GLN A 287 11.96 -6.76 -38.62
N GLY A 288 12.92 -7.45 -39.26
CA GLY A 288 12.99 -8.92 -39.30
C GLY A 288 12.05 -9.58 -40.30
N ALA A 289 11.97 -10.91 -40.24
CA ALA A 289 11.22 -11.75 -41.17
C ALA A 289 10.55 -12.91 -40.41
N PRO A 290 9.35 -13.37 -40.82
CA PRO A 290 8.59 -14.36 -40.07
C PRO A 290 9.34 -15.69 -39.99
N VAL A 291 9.42 -16.26 -38.78
CA VAL A 291 9.98 -17.59 -38.55
C VAL A 291 9.04 -18.67 -39.07
N ASN A 292 9.57 -19.87 -39.36
CA ASN A 292 8.76 -21.01 -39.80
C ASN A 292 7.97 -21.62 -38.62
N LYS A 293 6.85 -20.96 -38.27
CA LYS A 293 5.91 -21.30 -37.18
C LYS A 293 4.49 -21.25 -37.74
N GLY A 294 3.58 -22.07 -37.20
CA GLY A 294 2.19 -22.17 -37.69
C GLY A 294 1.39 -20.86 -37.61
N TYR A 295 1.73 -19.98 -36.66
CA TYR A 295 1.22 -18.61 -36.56
C TYR A 295 2.36 -17.68 -36.16
N THR A 296 2.46 -16.55 -36.86
CA THR A 296 3.30 -15.41 -36.50
C THR A 296 2.41 -14.19 -36.34
N PHE A 297 2.63 -13.37 -35.32
CA PHE A 297 1.86 -12.15 -35.03
C PHE A 297 2.75 -10.91 -35.04
N ARG A 298 2.28 -9.85 -35.70
CA ARG A 298 3.01 -8.58 -35.87
C ARG A 298 2.14 -7.34 -35.67
N ALA A 299 2.30 -6.70 -34.52
CA ALA A 299 1.79 -5.36 -34.31
C ALA A 299 2.60 -4.34 -35.13
N PRO A 300 1.96 -3.34 -35.78
CA PRO A 300 2.67 -2.25 -36.44
C PRO A 300 3.45 -1.39 -35.42
N SER A 301 4.43 -0.59 -35.86
CA SER A 301 5.24 0.24 -34.95
C SER A 301 4.39 1.23 -34.14
N GLU A 302 3.32 1.75 -34.73
CA GLU A 302 2.33 2.65 -34.14
C GLU A 302 1.52 1.99 -33.00
N ALA A 303 1.60 0.67 -32.84
CA ALA A 303 1.02 -0.01 -31.70
C ALA A 303 1.72 0.36 -30.37
N ALA A 304 2.99 0.78 -30.39
CA ALA A 304 3.67 1.33 -29.21
C ALA A 304 2.93 2.58 -28.69
N GLN A 305 2.57 3.49 -29.60
CA GLN A 305 1.76 4.67 -29.27
C GLN A 305 0.34 4.29 -28.82
N THR A 306 -0.27 3.29 -29.46
CA THR A 306 -1.59 2.73 -29.07
C THR A 306 -1.58 2.23 -27.61
N LEU A 307 -0.53 1.51 -27.21
CA LEU A 307 -0.34 0.99 -25.86
C LEU A 307 -0.10 2.11 -24.83
N SER A 308 0.77 3.07 -25.16
CA SER A 308 1.00 4.25 -24.32
C SER A 308 -0.28 5.09 -24.12
N MET A 309 -1.06 5.30 -25.20
CA MET A 309 -2.35 6.02 -25.14
C MET A 309 -3.43 5.26 -24.34
N ALA A 310 -3.32 3.95 -24.19
CA ALA A 310 -4.20 3.14 -23.35
C ALA A 310 -3.78 3.13 -21.87
N GLY A 311 -2.63 3.71 -21.54
CA GLY A 311 -2.12 3.81 -20.17
C GLY A 311 -1.26 2.65 -19.71
N PHE A 312 -0.66 1.86 -20.61
CA PHE A 312 0.29 0.81 -20.24
C PHE A 312 1.65 1.39 -19.81
N ASP A 313 2.11 1.02 -18.61
CA ASP A 313 3.42 1.41 -18.08
C ASP A 313 4.50 0.36 -18.34
N LEU A 314 4.12 -0.93 -18.40
CA LEU A 314 5.05 -2.04 -18.64
C LEU A 314 4.41 -3.20 -19.41
N LEU A 315 5.15 -3.75 -20.36
CA LEU A 315 4.77 -4.96 -21.07
C LEU A 315 5.83 -6.05 -20.90
N SER A 316 5.38 -7.23 -20.51
CA SER A 316 6.18 -8.44 -20.60
C SER A 316 6.36 -8.85 -22.06
N LEU A 317 7.61 -9.00 -22.49
CA LEU A 317 7.97 -9.65 -23.75
C LEU A 317 8.31 -11.15 -23.55
N ALA A 318 8.04 -11.72 -22.36
CA ALA A 318 8.27 -13.13 -22.04
C ALA A 318 7.15 -14.03 -22.59
N ASN A 319 6.86 -13.89 -23.88
CA ASN A 319 5.77 -14.53 -24.59
C ASN A 319 6.29 -15.45 -25.71
N ASN A 320 5.58 -16.53 -26.05
CA ASN A 320 5.95 -17.46 -27.11
C ASN A 320 5.87 -16.86 -28.54
N HIS A 321 5.35 -15.63 -28.69
CA HIS A 321 5.32 -14.86 -29.93
C HIS A 321 6.42 -13.78 -30.03
N ALA A 322 7.21 -13.55 -28.98
CA ALA A 322 8.24 -12.50 -28.93
C ALA A 322 9.34 -12.61 -30.01
N LEU A 323 9.58 -13.80 -30.55
CA LEU A 323 10.57 -14.06 -31.60
C LEU A 323 9.94 -14.43 -32.96
N ASP A 324 8.65 -14.13 -33.17
CA ASP A 324 7.94 -14.46 -34.42
C ASP A 324 8.58 -13.87 -35.68
N TYR A 325 9.25 -12.72 -35.55
CA TYR A 325 9.99 -12.05 -36.62
C TYR A 325 11.51 -12.01 -36.33
N GLY A 326 11.97 -12.86 -35.40
CA GLY A 326 13.36 -12.99 -35.00
C GLY A 326 13.89 -11.89 -34.07
N PRO A 327 15.18 -11.96 -33.66
CA PRO A 327 15.76 -11.06 -32.66
C PRO A 327 15.77 -9.58 -33.05
N GLN A 328 15.76 -9.26 -34.34
CA GLN A 328 15.70 -7.87 -34.81
C GLN A 328 14.35 -7.21 -34.51
N ALA A 329 13.25 -7.95 -34.67
CA ALA A 329 11.91 -7.47 -34.31
C ALA A 329 11.76 -7.33 -32.80
N LEU A 330 12.33 -8.27 -32.02
CA LEU A 330 12.35 -8.19 -30.57
C LEU A 330 13.13 -6.96 -30.07
N GLN A 331 14.29 -6.67 -30.68
CA GLN A 331 15.06 -5.47 -30.34
C GLN A 331 14.29 -4.20 -30.68
N GLN A 332 13.72 -4.09 -31.89
CA GLN A 332 12.90 -2.93 -32.26
C GLN A 332 11.72 -2.74 -31.30
N GLY A 333 11.05 -3.82 -30.89
CA GLY A 333 9.94 -3.76 -29.94
C GLY A 333 10.34 -3.32 -28.52
N MET A 334 11.63 -3.32 -28.18
CA MET A 334 12.16 -2.74 -26.94
C MET A 334 12.66 -1.29 -27.11
N ASP A 335 12.91 -0.87 -28.36
CA ASP A 335 13.41 0.47 -28.71
C ASP A 335 12.26 1.47 -29.03
N LEU A 336 11.02 0.98 -29.18
CA LEU A 336 9.78 1.71 -29.47
C LEU A 336 9.03 2.14 -28.20
#